data_AF-A0A9E3QVN6-F1
#
_entry.id   AF-A0A9E3QVN6-F1
#
_cell.length_a   1.000
_cell.length_b   1.000
_cell.length_c   1.000
_cell.angle_alpha   90.00
_cell.angle_beta   90.00
_cell.angle_gamma   90.00
#
_symmetry.space_group_name_H-M   'P 1'
#
loop_
_entity.id
_entity.type
_entity.pdbx_description
1 polymer ?
#
loop_
_entity_poly.entity_id
_entity_poly.type
_entity_poly.pdbx_seq_one_letter_code
_entity_poly.pdbx_strand_id
1 'polypeptide(L)'
;MLLALAACAPLAPALREGQLAVAQEKLQVSPVHLENGRQLFVHRCGGCHATPSVDELKPDEWREELKDMAPRARLSPQEAVQIYQYLWAAAQP
;
A
#
# COMPACT_ATOMS: atom_id res chain seq x y z
N MET A 1 -28.97 -17.99 -16.00
CA MET A 1 -28.78 -16.67 -15.38
C MET A 1 -27.57 -16.77 -14.48
N LEU A 2 -26.36 -16.51 -15.00
CA LEU A 2 -25.15 -16.50 -14.19
C LEU A 2 -25.18 -15.24 -13.31
N LEU A 3 -25.26 -15.41 -11.99
CA LEU A 3 -24.94 -14.35 -11.06
C LEU A 3 -23.42 -14.14 -11.10
N ALA A 4 -22.97 -13.09 -11.75
CA ALA A 4 -21.63 -12.57 -11.58
C ALA A 4 -21.56 -11.95 -10.18
N LEU A 5 -20.88 -12.63 -9.24
CA LEU A 5 -20.49 -12.05 -7.97
C LEU A 5 -19.50 -10.91 -8.28
N ALA A 6 -19.95 -9.67 -8.20
CA ALA A 6 -19.07 -8.52 -8.22
C ALA A 6 -18.19 -8.59 -6.97
N ALA A 7 -16.95 -9.07 -7.12
CA ALA A 7 -15.98 -9.05 -6.04
C ALA A 7 -15.56 -7.59 -5.81
N CYS A 8 -16.02 -6.98 -4.74
CA CYS A 8 -15.46 -5.72 -4.26
C CYS A 8 -14.03 -6.01 -3.77
N ALA A 9 -13.03 -5.79 -4.62
CA ALA A 9 -11.64 -5.83 -4.19
C ALA A 9 -11.43 -4.67 -3.19
N PRO A 10 -10.87 -4.95 -1.99
CA PRO A 10 -10.60 -3.90 -1.03
C PRO A 10 -9.51 -2.97 -1.57
N LEU A 11 -9.73 -1.66 -1.44
CA LEU A 11 -8.79 -0.62 -1.86
C LEU A 11 -7.38 -0.80 -1.27
N ALA A 12 -7.29 -1.35 -0.06
CA ALA A 12 -6.05 -1.68 0.62
C ALA A 12 -6.11 -3.12 1.14
N PRO A 13 -5.74 -4.12 0.30
CA PRO A 13 -5.80 -5.52 0.69
C PRO A 13 -4.84 -5.82 1.84
N ALA A 14 -5.22 -6.78 2.68
CA ALA A 14 -4.29 -7.42 3.59
C ALA A 14 -3.22 -8.16 2.78
N LEU A 15 -1.98 -8.15 3.28
CA LEU A 15 -0.88 -8.83 2.61
C LEU A 15 -1.07 -10.35 2.65
N ARG A 16 -0.87 -11.00 1.50
CA ARG A 16 -0.75 -12.46 1.44
C ARG A 16 0.51 -12.92 2.18
N GLU A 17 0.53 -14.18 2.61
CA GLU A 17 1.67 -14.77 3.32
C GLU A 17 3.00 -14.59 2.57
N GLY A 18 3.01 -14.82 1.25
CA GLY A 18 4.20 -14.62 0.41
C GLY A 18 4.67 -13.15 0.37
N GLN A 19 3.74 -12.20 0.25
CA GLN A 19 4.04 -10.77 0.26
C GLN A 19 4.62 -10.33 1.60
N LEU A 20 4.05 -10.83 2.70
CA LEU A 20 4.52 -10.57 4.05
C LEU A 20 5.93 -11.15 4.28
N ALA A 21 6.19 -12.38 3.82
CA ALA A 21 7.51 -13.00 3.92
C ALA A 21 8.58 -12.21 3.16
N VAL A 22 8.29 -11.83 1.91
CA VAL A 22 9.21 -11.02 1.09
C VAL A 22 9.49 -9.67 1.74
N ALA A 23 8.46 -8.98 2.26
CA ALA A 23 8.64 -7.70 2.92
C ALA A 23 9.48 -7.80 4.20
N GLN A 24 9.25 -8.83 5.03
CA GLN A 24 10.07 -9.07 6.23
C GLN A 24 11.53 -9.34 5.89
N GLU A 25 11.80 -10.12 4.84
CA GLU A 25 13.16 -10.43 4.41
C GLU A 25 13.87 -9.21 3.78
N LYS A 26 13.22 -8.55 2.82
CA LYS A 26 13.86 -7.50 2.00
C LYS A 26 13.89 -6.14 2.66
N LEU A 27 12.87 -5.80 3.44
CA LEU A 27 12.73 -4.49 4.08
C LEU A 27 13.01 -4.51 5.58
N GLN A 28 13.18 -5.71 6.18
CA GLN A 28 13.44 -5.87 7.62
C GLN A 28 12.39 -5.20 8.51
N VAL A 29 11.11 -5.26 8.09
CA VAL A 29 9.97 -4.68 8.81
C VAL A 29 9.09 -5.76 9.44
N SER A 30 8.41 -5.43 10.53
CA SER A 30 7.49 -6.35 11.19
C SER A 30 6.10 -6.38 10.50
N PRO A 31 5.30 -7.44 10.72
CA PRO A 31 3.90 -7.47 10.26
C PRO A 31 3.05 -6.31 10.80
N VAL A 32 3.26 -5.93 12.07
CA VAL A 32 2.57 -4.79 12.70
C VAL A 32 2.91 -3.48 11.98
N HIS A 33 4.17 -3.30 11.56
CA HIS A 33 4.59 -2.13 10.81
C HIS A 33 3.92 -2.03 9.44
N LEU A 34 3.80 -3.16 8.72
CA LEU A 34 3.12 -3.22 7.43
C LEU A 34 1.62 -2.96 7.55
N GLU A 35 0.99 -3.47 8.61
CA GLU A 35 -0.42 -3.19 8.88
C GLU A 35 -0.64 -1.71 9.21
N ASN A 36 0.25 -1.07 9.98
CA ASN A 36 0.20 0.38 10.20
C ASN A 36 0.31 1.16 8.88
N GLY A 37 1.22 0.75 7.98
CA GLY A 37 1.33 1.32 6.64
C GLY A 37 0.04 1.19 5.81
N ARG A 38 -0.61 0.03 5.89
CA ARG A 38 -1.92 -0.20 5.24
C ARG A 38 -2.99 0.73 5.77
N GLN A 39 -3.09 0.90 7.10
CA GLN A 39 -4.06 1.80 7.72
C GLN A 39 -3.80 3.26 7.32
N LEU A 40 -2.52 3.67 7.33
CA LEU A 40 -2.15 5.00 6.85
C LEU A 40 -2.52 5.23 5.40
N PHE A 41 -2.32 4.26 4.52
CA PHE A 41 -2.71 4.35 3.11
C PHE A 41 -4.23 4.59 2.97
N VAL A 42 -5.06 3.81 3.69
CA VAL A 42 -6.52 3.98 3.70
C VAL A 42 -6.92 5.36 4.20
N HIS A 43 -6.34 5.83 5.31
CA HIS A 43 -6.77 7.05 5.98
C HIS A 43 -6.20 8.33 5.35
N ARG A 44 -5.01 8.27 4.75
CA ARG A 44 -4.33 9.45 4.19
C ARG A 44 -4.58 9.64 2.71
N CYS A 45 -4.72 8.56 1.92
CA CYS A 45 -4.71 8.68 0.46
C CYS A 45 -6.11 8.82 -0.19
N GLY A 46 -7.20 8.53 0.53
CA GLY A 46 -8.58 8.63 0.00
C GLY A 46 -9.26 9.99 0.16
N GLY A 47 -8.56 11.01 0.67
CA GLY A 47 -9.16 12.29 1.04
C GLY A 47 -9.19 13.36 -0.07
N CYS A 48 -8.30 13.27 -1.06
CA CYS A 48 -8.10 14.35 -2.04
C CYS A 48 -8.43 13.95 -3.48
N HIS A 49 -8.26 12.69 -3.84
CA HIS A 49 -8.61 12.10 -5.13
C HIS A 49 -8.89 10.61 -4.94
N ALA A 50 -9.22 9.91 -6.03
CA ALA A 50 -9.33 8.46 -5.99
C ALA A 50 -7.99 7.85 -5.56
N THR A 51 -8.02 6.97 -4.57
CA THR A 51 -6.85 6.22 -4.14
C THR A 51 -6.48 5.20 -5.22
N PRO A 52 -5.21 5.13 -5.65
CA PRO A 52 -4.76 4.18 -6.66
C PRO A 52 -4.84 2.73 -6.15
N SER A 53 -4.93 1.78 -7.08
CA SER A 53 -4.85 0.36 -6.71
C SER A 53 -3.40 0.00 -6.35
N VAL A 54 -3.21 -0.91 -5.39
CA VAL A 54 -1.87 -1.29 -4.91
C VAL A 54 -1.02 -2.00 -5.97
N ASP A 55 -1.65 -2.57 -7.00
CA ASP A 55 -1.05 -3.26 -8.14
C ASP A 55 -0.94 -2.39 -9.41
N GLU A 56 -1.32 -1.12 -9.32
CA GLU A 56 -1.25 -0.16 -10.43
C GLU A 56 0.19 0.18 -10.82
N LEU A 57 1.12 0.12 -9.85
CA LEU A 57 2.54 0.38 -10.03
C LEU A 57 3.37 -0.82 -9.55
N LYS A 58 4.57 -0.97 -10.11
CA LYS A 58 5.55 -1.93 -9.60
C LYS A 58 6.05 -1.51 -8.22
N PRO A 59 6.54 -2.46 -7.39
CA PRO A 59 6.99 -2.19 -6.04
C PRO A 59 7.90 -0.95 -5.91
N ASP A 60 8.91 -0.82 -6.77
CA ASP A 60 9.89 0.26 -6.68
C ASP A 60 9.39 1.59 -7.25
N GLU A 61 8.36 1.58 -8.10
CA GLU A 61 7.77 2.78 -8.72
C GLU A 61 6.98 3.60 -7.69
N TRP A 62 6.41 2.94 -6.66
CA TRP A 62 5.72 3.61 -5.55
C TRP A 62 6.58 4.62 -4.79
N ARG A 63 7.91 4.48 -4.83
CA ARG A 63 8.82 5.44 -4.18
C ARG A 63 8.71 6.82 -4.80
N GLU A 64 8.69 6.88 -6.13
CA GLU A 64 8.64 8.16 -6.85
C GLU A 64 7.26 8.80 -6.70
N GLU A 65 6.19 8.00 -6.79
CA GLU A 65 4.82 8.49 -6.54
C GLU A 65 4.68 9.10 -5.13
N LEU A 66 5.23 8.43 -4.11
CA LEU A 66 5.18 8.94 -2.74
C LEU A 66 6.07 10.16 -2.51
N LYS A 67 7.17 10.34 -3.24
CA LYS A 67 7.96 11.59 -3.16
C LYS A 67 7.12 12.78 -3.58
N ASP A 68 6.30 12.61 -4.62
CA ASP A 68 5.46 13.69 -5.11
C ASP A 68 4.18 13.86 -4.28
N MET A 69 3.59 12.76 -3.78
CA MET A 69 2.37 12.79 -2.95
C MET A 69 2.61 13.27 -1.52
N ALA A 70 3.70 12.86 -0.87
CA ALA A 70 3.96 13.15 0.53
C ALA A 70 3.85 14.63 0.91
N PRO A 71 4.44 15.60 0.18
CA PRO A 71 4.27 17.02 0.51
C PRO A 71 2.83 17.52 0.27
N ARG A 72 2.16 17.02 -0.78
CA ARG A 72 0.78 17.41 -1.12
C ARG A 72 -0.23 16.90 -0.09
N ALA A 73 -0.06 15.66 0.35
CA ALA A 73 -0.86 15.00 1.38
C ALA A 73 -0.40 15.33 2.81
N ARG A 74 0.65 16.15 2.98
CA ARG A 74 1.24 16.55 4.28
C ARG A 74 1.60 15.35 5.15
N LEU A 75 2.16 14.31 4.53
CA LEU A 75 2.67 13.15 5.24
C LEU A 75 3.94 13.52 6.00
N SER A 76 4.06 13.07 7.24
CA SER A 76 5.35 13.05 7.91
C SER A 76 6.30 12.08 7.20
N PRO A 77 7.64 12.24 7.38
CA PRO A 77 8.60 11.29 6.82
C PRO A 77 8.35 9.84 7.25
N GLN A 78 7.91 9.62 8.50
CA GLN A 78 7.61 8.29 9.01
C GLN A 78 6.37 7.68 8.34
N GLU A 79 5.30 8.45 8.16
CA GLU A 79 4.09 7.99 7.47
C GLU A 79 4.39 7.63 6.01
N ALA A 80 5.16 8.48 5.30
CA ALA A 80 5.56 8.21 3.92
C ALA A 80 6.34 6.89 3.79
N VAL A 81 7.26 6.62 4.71
CA VAL A 81 8.01 5.35 4.75
C VAL A 81 7.10 4.16 5.03
N GLN A 82 6.19 4.26 5.99
CA GLN A 82 5.26 3.17 6.32
C GLN A 82 4.31 2.85 5.17
N ILE A 83 3.75 3.88 4.53
CA ILE A 83 2.89 3.72 3.35
C ILE A 83 3.70 3.09 2.20
N TYR A 84 4.92 3.57 1.93
CA TYR A 84 5.79 3.01 0.89
C TYR A 84 6.03 1.51 1.11
N GLN A 85 6.38 1.10 2.33
CA GLN A 85 6.73 -0.29 2.61
C GLN A 85 5.51 -1.21 2.51
N TYR A 86 4.32 -0.72 2.87
CA TYR A 86 3.07 -1.43 2.59
C TYR A 86 2.82 -1.58 1.08
N LEU A 87 2.87 -0.49 0.31
CA LEU A 87 2.61 -0.49 -1.13
C LEU A 87 3.61 -1.36 -1.90
N TRP A 88 4.89 -1.26 -1.54
CA TRP A 88 5.95 -2.09 -2.09
C TRP A 88 5.68 -3.59 -1.85
N ALA A 89 5.20 -3.95 -0.66
CA ALA A 89 4.85 -5.34 -0.33
C ALA A 89 3.58 -5.81 -1.03
N ALA A 90 2.55 -4.97 -1.07
CA ALA A 90 1.26 -5.27 -1.68
C ALA A 90 1.35 -5.42 -3.20
N ALA A 91 2.30 -4.72 -3.84
CA ALA A 91 2.59 -4.81 -5.27
C ALA A 91 3.46 -6.03 -5.66
N GLN A 92 3.92 -6.83 -4.69
CA GLN A 92 4.66 -8.07 -5.01
C GLN A 92 3.72 -9.11 -5.64
N PRO A 93 4.18 -9.86 -6.66
CA PRO A 93 3.41 -10.93 -7.32
C PRO A 93 3.03 -12.06 -6.35
#